data_AF-A0A954F1I0-F1
#
_entry.id   AF-A0A954F1I0-F1
#
_cell.length_a   1.000
_cell.length_b   1.000
_cell.length_c   1.000
_cell.angle_alpha   90.00
_cell.angle_beta   90.00
_cell.angle_gamma   90.00
#
_symmetry.space_group_name_H-M   'P 1'
#
loop_
_entity.id
_entity.type
_entity.pdbx_description
1 polymer ?
#
loop_
_entity_poly.entity_id
_entity_poly.type
_entity_poly.pdbx_seq_one_letter_code
_entity_poly.pdbx_strand_id
1 'polypeptide(L)'
;DVKQGCIAYKIAAHSADVALGIPGTRDRDDELTKARAALNWEKHFELSFDPDTARAYHDEDLDVDTDFCAMCGHDWCSVRISKEIVEFASGKDQEFQWDRAKVSGSLTAEQREILEKRGVLSPEEIHKLASKTKSAVGADQGKASCHSDYVDDVTAKHVQLVELQRTVSE
;
A
#
# COMPACT_ATOMS: atom_id res chain seq x y z
N ASP A 1 -5.41 -6.06 -30.39
CA ASP A 1 -4.91 -4.68 -30.59
C ASP A 1 -6.00 -3.62 -30.53
N VAL A 2 -7.02 -3.63 -31.41
CA VAL A 2 -8.07 -2.59 -31.42
C VAL A 2 -8.79 -2.44 -30.08
N LYS A 3 -9.31 -3.53 -29.49
CA LYS A 3 -9.98 -3.51 -28.17
C LYS A 3 -9.09 -2.87 -27.10
N GLN A 4 -7.84 -3.34 -27.01
CA GLN A 4 -6.86 -2.86 -26.03
C GLN A 4 -6.56 -1.36 -26.20
N GLY A 5 -6.41 -0.89 -27.44
CA GLY A 5 -6.26 0.54 -27.73
C GLY A 5 -7.46 1.37 -27.28
N CYS A 6 -8.69 0.91 -27.55
CA CYS A 6 -9.90 1.59 -27.11
C CYS A 6 -10.03 1.63 -25.58
N ILE A 7 -9.71 0.54 -24.88
CA ILE A 7 -9.73 0.50 -23.41
C ILE A 7 -8.67 1.44 -22.83
N ALA A 8 -7.45 1.43 -23.36
CA ALA A 8 -6.38 2.34 -22.92
C ALA A 8 -6.80 3.82 -23.05
N TYR A 9 -7.41 4.20 -24.17
CA TYR A 9 -7.92 5.57 -24.36
C TYR A 9 -9.08 5.92 -23.43
N LYS A 10 -9.99 4.97 -23.12
CA LYS A 10 -11.05 5.18 -22.12
C LYS A 10 -10.48 5.46 -20.73
N ILE A 11 -9.45 4.71 -20.32
CA ILE A 11 -8.77 4.92 -19.04
C ILE A 11 -8.11 6.30 -19.02
N ALA A 12 -7.40 6.68 -20.10
CA ALA A 12 -6.76 7.99 -20.19
C ALA A 12 -7.77 9.15 -20.12
N ALA A 13 -8.88 9.06 -20.85
CA ALA A 13 -9.94 10.06 -20.84
C ALA A 13 -10.56 10.20 -19.44
N HIS A 14 -10.94 9.08 -18.82
CA HIS A 14 -11.49 9.08 -17.45
C HIS A 14 -10.52 9.67 -16.44
N SER A 15 -9.23 9.35 -16.55
CA SER A 15 -8.20 9.89 -15.67
C SER A 15 -8.06 11.41 -15.81
N ALA A 16 -8.17 11.93 -17.04
CA ALA A 16 -8.19 13.37 -17.29
C ALA A 16 -9.45 14.02 -16.73
N ASP A 17 -10.62 13.40 -16.90
CA ASP A 17 -11.90 13.90 -16.40
C ASP A 17 -11.92 14.00 -14.86
N VAL A 18 -11.33 13.01 -14.17
CA VAL A 18 -11.15 13.05 -12.71
C VAL A 18 -10.17 14.16 -12.31
N ALA A 19 -9.06 14.32 -13.03
CA ALA A 19 -8.07 15.36 -12.74
C ALA A 19 -8.61 16.79 -12.98
N LEU A 20 -9.50 16.95 -13.95
CA LEU A 20 -10.22 18.20 -14.22
C LEU A 20 -11.35 18.48 -13.20
N GLY A 21 -11.66 17.53 -12.32
CA GLY A 21 -12.70 17.69 -11.31
C GLY A 21 -14.11 17.77 -11.89
N ILE A 22 -14.35 17.13 -13.04
CA ILE A 22 -15.69 17.11 -13.65
C ILE A 22 -16.66 16.39 -12.68
N PRO A 23 -17.79 17.00 -12.31
CA PRO A 23 -18.72 16.41 -11.34
C PRO A 23 -19.20 15.02 -11.75
N GLY A 24 -19.21 14.08 -10.79
CA GLY A 24 -19.73 12.72 -10.96
C GLY A 24 -18.78 11.72 -11.63
N THR A 25 -17.60 12.15 -12.11
CA THR A 25 -16.66 11.24 -12.79
C THR A 25 -16.02 10.26 -11.82
N ARG A 26 -15.70 10.72 -10.60
CA ARG A 26 -15.14 9.89 -9.53
C ARG A 26 -16.13 8.87 -8.95
N ASP A 27 -17.43 9.06 -9.15
CA ASP A 27 -18.46 8.20 -8.53
C ASP A 27 -18.24 6.73 -8.89
N ARG A 28 -17.85 6.45 -10.15
CA ARG A 28 -17.53 5.10 -10.61
C ARG A 28 -16.31 4.51 -9.89
N ASP A 29 -15.25 5.28 -9.67
CA ASP A 29 -14.07 4.83 -8.92
C ASP A 29 -14.42 4.54 -7.46
N ASP A 30 -15.24 5.38 -6.85
CA ASP A 30 -15.68 5.23 -5.47
C ASP A 30 -16.60 4.00 -5.32
N GLU A 31 -17.49 3.73 -6.28
CA GLU A 31 -18.31 2.51 -6.31
C GLU A 31 -17.46 1.25 -6.52
N LEU A 32 -16.50 1.29 -7.45
CA LEU A 32 -15.59 0.18 -7.72
C LEU A 32 -14.70 -0.12 -6.50
N THR A 33 -14.28 0.93 -5.78
CA THR A 33 -13.51 0.83 -4.53
C THR A 33 -14.36 0.25 -3.40
N LYS A 34 -15.63 0.65 -3.27
CA LYS A 34 -16.57 0.05 -2.31
C LYS A 34 -16.80 -1.43 -2.59
N ALA A 35 -16.98 -1.81 -3.86
CA ALA A 35 -17.10 -3.20 -4.27
C ALA A 35 -15.85 -4.02 -3.91
N ARG A 36 -14.66 -3.46 -4.16
CA ARG A 36 -13.37 -4.07 -3.78
C ARG A 36 -13.26 -4.25 -2.26
N ALA A 37 -13.61 -3.23 -1.47
CA ALA A 37 -13.55 -3.29 -0.02
C ALA A 37 -14.56 -4.30 0.57
N ALA A 38 -15.71 -4.48 -0.08
CA ALA A 38 -16.70 -5.47 0.30
C ALA A 38 -16.33 -6.91 -0.13
N LEU A 39 -15.30 -7.05 -0.98
CA LEU A 39 -14.94 -8.29 -1.68
C LEU A 39 -16.10 -8.83 -2.54
N ASN A 40 -16.84 -7.92 -3.17
CA ASN A 40 -17.89 -8.26 -4.13
C ASN A 40 -17.31 -8.26 -5.54
N TRP A 41 -16.84 -9.43 -5.98
CA TRP A 41 -16.16 -9.61 -7.27
C TRP A 41 -17.05 -9.31 -8.46
N GLU A 42 -18.29 -9.79 -8.44
CA GLU A 42 -19.24 -9.55 -9.53
C GLU A 42 -19.42 -8.04 -9.76
N LYS A 43 -19.62 -7.28 -8.68
CA LYS A 43 -19.76 -5.84 -8.78
C LYS A 43 -18.45 -5.14 -9.20
N HIS A 44 -17.31 -5.66 -8.76
CA HIS A 44 -16.00 -5.14 -9.17
C HIS A 44 -15.79 -5.30 -10.69
N PHE A 45 -16.15 -6.46 -11.25
CA PHE A 45 -16.02 -6.74 -12.67
C PHE A 45 -16.99 -5.91 -13.50
N GLU A 46 -18.27 -5.83 -13.12
CA GLU A 46 -19.29 -5.00 -13.77
C GLU A 46 -18.84 -3.54 -13.90
N LEU A 47 -18.22 -3.00 -12.84
CA LEU A 47 -17.78 -1.61 -12.80
C LEU A 47 -16.43 -1.38 -13.48
N SER A 48 -15.70 -2.43 -13.88
CA SER A 48 -14.41 -2.29 -14.57
C SER A 48 -14.56 -1.78 -16.01
N PHE A 49 -13.45 -1.38 -16.65
CA PHE A 49 -13.49 -0.93 -18.05
C PHE A 49 -13.57 -2.08 -19.06
N ASP A 50 -13.15 -3.28 -18.64
CA ASP A 50 -13.17 -4.51 -19.44
C ASP A 50 -13.53 -5.70 -18.54
N PRO A 51 -14.84 -5.93 -18.27
CA PRO A 51 -15.30 -6.95 -17.33
C PRO A 51 -14.82 -8.36 -17.67
N ASP A 52 -14.80 -8.72 -18.95
CA ASP A 52 -14.38 -10.05 -19.41
C ASP A 52 -12.93 -10.33 -19.06
N THR A 53 -12.05 -9.35 -19.29
CA THR A 53 -10.62 -9.47 -18.98
C THR A 53 -10.37 -9.45 -17.48
N ALA A 54 -11.08 -8.60 -16.73
CA ALA A 54 -10.95 -8.55 -15.28
C ALA A 54 -11.34 -9.88 -14.62
N ARG A 55 -12.43 -10.51 -15.09
CA ARG A 55 -12.87 -11.83 -14.61
C ARG A 55 -11.88 -12.93 -15.00
N ALA A 56 -11.44 -12.95 -16.25
CA ALA A 56 -10.48 -13.95 -16.72
C ALA A 56 -9.17 -13.96 -15.91
N TYR A 57 -8.66 -12.80 -15.49
CA TYR A 57 -7.46 -12.71 -14.66
C TYR A 57 -7.68 -13.08 -13.19
N HIS A 58 -8.90 -12.91 -12.67
CA HIS A 58 -9.22 -13.37 -11.33
C HIS A 58 -9.35 -14.90 -11.29
N ASP A 59 -10.03 -15.46 -12.28
CA ASP A 59 -10.39 -16.89 -12.31
C ASP A 59 -9.25 -17.78 -12.82
N GLU A 60 -8.12 -17.21 -13.29
CA GLU A 60 -6.96 -18.00 -13.76
C GLU A 60 -6.36 -18.88 -12.67
N ASP A 61 -6.32 -18.37 -11.43
CA ASP A 61 -5.72 -19.04 -10.26
C ASP A 61 -6.75 -19.51 -9.22
N LEU A 62 -8.03 -19.18 -9.39
CA LEU A 62 -9.10 -19.44 -8.42
C LEU A 62 -10.35 -20.00 -9.12
N ASP A 63 -10.68 -21.26 -8.82
CA ASP A 63 -11.87 -21.94 -9.37
C ASP A 63 -13.20 -21.57 -8.67
N VAL A 64 -13.15 -20.81 -7.57
CA VAL A 64 -14.31 -20.49 -6.73
C VAL A 64 -14.33 -19.03 -6.31
N ASP A 65 -15.53 -18.51 -6.08
CA ASP A 65 -15.74 -17.17 -5.53
C ASP A 65 -15.26 -17.16 -4.06
N THR A 66 -14.21 -16.38 -3.77
CA THR A 66 -13.57 -16.33 -2.45
C THR A 66 -13.55 -14.91 -1.91
N ASP A 67 -13.33 -14.74 -0.61
CA ASP A 67 -13.12 -13.45 0.03
C ASP A 67 -11.65 -12.97 -0.03
N PHE A 68 -10.88 -13.47 -1.00
CA PHE A 68 -9.51 -13.06 -1.27
C PHE A 68 -9.17 -13.22 -2.75
N CYS A 69 -7.95 -12.88 -3.15
CA CYS A 69 -7.42 -13.18 -4.47
C CYS A 69 -6.08 -13.93 -4.36
N ALA A 70 -5.65 -14.56 -5.45
CA ALA A 70 -4.43 -15.36 -5.48
C ALA A 70 -3.14 -14.58 -5.14
N MET A 71 -3.17 -13.24 -5.22
CA MET A 71 -1.98 -12.40 -5.00
C MET A 71 -1.42 -12.47 -3.58
N CYS A 72 -2.28 -12.46 -2.55
CA CYS A 72 -1.85 -12.51 -1.14
C CYS A 72 -2.29 -13.80 -0.44
N GLY A 73 -3.25 -14.54 -1.02
CA GLY A 73 -3.88 -15.68 -0.38
C GLY A 73 -4.81 -15.30 0.77
N HIS A 74 -5.47 -16.31 1.33
CA HIS A 74 -6.49 -16.16 2.37
C HIS A 74 -5.95 -15.42 3.61
N ASP A 75 -4.88 -15.92 4.23
CA ASP A 75 -4.43 -15.47 5.56
C ASP A 75 -3.81 -14.07 5.57
N TRP A 76 -3.35 -13.56 4.41
CA TRP A 76 -2.59 -12.31 4.31
C TRP A 76 -3.28 -11.24 3.45
N CYS A 77 -4.54 -11.44 3.06
CA CYS A 77 -5.30 -10.45 2.31
C CYS A 77 -5.57 -9.22 3.18
N SER A 78 -4.92 -8.10 2.84
CA SER A 78 -5.06 -6.83 3.59
C SER A 78 -6.49 -6.29 3.60
N VAL A 79 -7.23 -6.47 2.51
CA VAL A 79 -8.62 -6.00 2.39
C VAL A 79 -9.56 -6.83 3.26
N ARG A 80 -9.41 -8.16 3.27
CA ARG A 80 -10.18 -9.06 4.14
C ARG A 80 -9.93 -8.76 5.61
N ILE A 81 -8.66 -8.69 6.01
CA ILE A 81 -8.26 -8.36 7.39
C ILE A 81 -8.82 -6.98 7.80
N SER A 82 -8.76 -5.98 6.90
CA SER A 82 -9.32 -4.65 7.19
C SER A 82 -10.84 -4.70 7.38
N LYS A 83 -11.55 -5.46 6.55
CA LYS A 83 -13.01 -5.67 6.68
C LYS A 83 -13.35 -6.33 8.01
N GLU A 84 -12.64 -7.39 8.39
CA GLU A 84 -12.81 -8.10 9.67
C GLU A 84 -12.58 -7.18 10.87
N ILE A 85 -11.53 -6.35 10.85
CA ILE A 85 -11.26 -5.37 11.91
C ILE A 85 -12.40 -4.36 12.03
N VAL A 86 -12.96 -3.89 10.91
CA VAL A 86 -14.10 -2.95 10.92
C VAL A 86 -15.36 -3.62 11.44
N GLU A 87 -15.63 -4.87 11.04
CA GLU A 87 -16.77 -5.65 11.53
C GLU A 87 -16.66 -5.93 13.04
N PHE A 88 -15.47 -6.29 13.51
CA PHE A 88 -15.13 -6.42 14.92
C PHE A 88 -15.36 -5.12 15.70
N ALA A 89 -14.78 -4.00 15.25
CA ALA A 89 -14.92 -2.71 15.91
C ALA A 89 -16.37 -2.20 15.92
N SER A 90 -17.18 -2.61 14.94
CA SER A 90 -18.60 -2.30 14.87
C SER A 90 -19.49 -3.12 15.83
N GLY A 91 -18.92 -4.12 16.51
CA GLY A 91 -19.63 -5.00 17.45
C GLY A 91 -20.60 -5.98 16.78
N LYS A 92 -20.44 -6.22 15.47
CA LYS A 92 -21.28 -7.16 14.70
C LYS A 92 -20.76 -8.60 14.74
N ASP A 93 -19.54 -8.81 15.23
CA ASP A 93 -18.94 -10.13 15.39
C ASP A 93 -19.24 -10.68 16.80
N GLN A 94 -19.88 -11.86 16.88
CA GLN A 94 -20.27 -12.51 18.13
C GLN A 94 -19.20 -13.48 18.67
N GLU A 95 -18.23 -13.92 17.86
CA GLU A 95 -17.40 -15.09 18.18
C GLU A 95 -15.89 -14.83 18.26
N PHE A 96 -15.38 -13.68 17.83
CA PHE A 96 -13.92 -13.46 17.83
C PHE A 96 -13.44 -12.48 18.92
N GLN A 97 -13.05 -13.02 20.08
CA GLN A 97 -12.22 -12.28 21.04
C GLN A 97 -10.76 -12.32 20.56
N TRP A 98 -10.31 -11.27 19.88
CA TRP A 98 -8.87 -11.05 19.77
C TRP A 98 -8.34 -10.80 21.17
N ASP A 99 -7.75 -11.83 21.79
CA ASP A 99 -6.91 -11.70 22.96
C ASP A 99 -5.94 -10.57 22.64
N ARG A 100 -6.16 -9.39 23.24
CA ARG A 100 -5.36 -8.16 23.06
C ARG A 100 -3.91 -8.52 22.75
N ALA A 101 -3.31 -7.99 21.68
CA ALA A 101 -1.91 -8.21 21.31
C ALA A 101 -1.07 -8.28 22.59
N LYS A 102 -0.74 -9.51 22.98
CA LYS A 102 0.12 -9.73 24.12
C LYS A 102 1.45 -9.21 23.64
N VAL A 103 1.90 -8.10 24.21
CA VAL A 103 3.27 -7.62 24.01
C VAL A 103 4.15 -8.83 24.27
N SER A 104 4.84 -9.32 23.24
CA SER A 104 5.70 -10.47 23.41
C SER A 104 6.77 -10.12 24.44
N GLY A 105 7.11 -11.08 25.29
CA GLY A 105 8.19 -10.88 26.25
C GLY A 105 9.49 -10.49 25.55
N SER A 106 10.42 -9.90 26.29
CA SER A 106 11.76 -9.64 25.79
C SER A 106 12.41 -10.93 25.23
N LEU A 107 13.22 -10.80 24.18
CA LEU A 107 13.92 -11.90 23.53
C LEU A 107 14.63 -12.80 24.56
N THR A 108 14.38 -14.11 24.46
CA THR A 108 15.08 -15.13 25.24
C THR A 108 16.56 -15.20 24.85
N ALA A 109 17.39 -15.78 25.70
CA ALA A 109 18.82 -15.93 25.43
C ALA A 109 19.09 -16.67 24.11
N GLU A 110 18.31 -17.73 23.84
CA GLU A 110 18.37 -18.48 22.57
C GLU A 110 17.98 -17.63 21.37
N GLN A 111 16.92 -16.82 21.49
CA GLN A 111 16.51 -15.91 20.41
C GLN A 111 17.57 -14.83 20.12
N ARG A 112 18.25 -14.34 21.17
CA ARG A 112 19.39 -13.40 21.01
C ARG A 112 20.56 -14.07 20.30
N GLU A 113 20.91 -15.30 20.69
CA GLU A 113 21.98 -16.06 20.05
C GLU A 113 21.66 -16.39 18.58
N ILE A 114 20.40 -16.70 18.27
CA ILE A 114 19.94 -16.89 16.89
C ILE A 114 20.07 -15.58 16.09
N LEU A 115 19.72 -14.43 16.67
CA LEU A 115 19.87 -13.13 16.01
C LEU A 115 21.34 -12.75 15.78
N GLU A 116 22.21 -13.01 16.75
CA GLU A 116 23.66 -12.83 16.62
C GLU A 116 24.25 -13.73 15.53
N LYS A 117 23.81 -15.00 15.47
CA LYS A 117 24.23 -15.96 14.43
C LYS A 117 23.65 -15.65 13.05
N ARG A 118 22.52 -14.94 12.97
CA ARG A 118 21.88 -14.56 11.69
C ARG A 118 22.65 -13.53 10.88
N GLY A 119 23.90 -13.23 11.25
CA GLY A 119 24.83 -12.50 10.39
C GLY A 119 24.29 -11.11 10.08
N VAL A 120 24.02 -10.33 11.12
CA VAL A 120 23.85 -8.90 10.92
C VAL A 120 25.23 -8.37 10.54
N LEU A 121 25.36 -7.90 9.31
CA LEU A 121 26.55 -7.17 8.88
C LEU A 121 26.87 -6.12 9.94
N SER A 122 28.14 -5.93 10.24
CA SER A 122 28.56 -4.88 11.16
C SER A 122 28.01 -3.52 10.66
N PRO A 123 27.74 -2.56 11.56
CA PRO A 123 27.29 -1.24 11.13
C PRO A 123 28.16 -0.63 10.02
N GLU A 124 29.47 -0.86 10.08
CA GLU A 124 30.43 -0.45 9.05
C GLU A 124 30.18 -1.11 7.68
N GLU A 125 29.91 -2.41 7.65
CA GLU A 125 29.57 -3.14 6.42
C GLU A 125 28.22 -2.71 5.85
N ILE A 126 27.23 -2.44 6.72
CA ILE A 126 25.93 -1.88 6.32
C ILE A 126 26.13 -0.50 5.67
N HIS A 127 26.91 0.39 6.29
CA HIS A 127 27.21 1.71 5.74
C HIS A 127 28.01 1.64 4.43
N LYS A 128 28.93 0.68 4.30
CA LYS A 128 29.69 0.45 3.07
C LYS A 128 28.80 -0.06 1.93
N LEU A 129 27.87 -0.98 2.21
CA LEU A 129 26.90 -1.44 1.23
C LEU A 129 25.91 -0.34 0.86
N ALA A 130 25.40 0.41 1.84
CA ALA A 130 24.50 1.53 1.60
C ALA A 130 25.16 2.62 0.74
N SER A 131 26.44 2.95 0.98
CA SER A 131 27.19 3.90 0.16
C SER A 131 27.49 3.38 -1.25
N LYS A 132 27.78 2.08 -1.40
CA LYS A 132 27.94 1.43 -2.71
C LYS A 132 26.64 1.46 -3.51
N THR A 133 25.51 1.17 -2.87
CA THR A 133 24.17 1.28 -3.47
C THR A 133 23.84 2.72 -3.84
N LYS A 134 24.16 3.70 -2.98
CA LYS A 134 23.96 5.14 -3.23
C LYS A 134 24.66 5.60 -4.51
N SER A 135 25.89 5.15 -4.74
CA SER A 135 26.64 5.43 -5.98
C SER A 135 26.00 4.74 -7.20
N ALA A 136 25.60 3.48 -7.06
CA ALA A 136 24.99 2.70 -8.14
C ALA A 136 23.62 3.24 -8.59
N VAL A 137 22.82 3.79 -7.66
CA VAL A 137 21.50 4.38 -7.95
C VAL A 137 21.55 5.88 -8.23
N GLY A 138 22.74 6.47 -8.35
CA GLY A 138 22.91 7.88 -8.70
C GLY A 138 22.43 8.88 -7.63
N ALA A 139 22.16 8.41 -6.41
CA ALA A 139 21.73 9.25 -5.27
C ALA A 139 22.87 10.11 -4.68
N ASP A 140 23.99 10.23 -5.38
CA ASP A 140 25.14 11.06 -5.00
C ASP A 140 25.03 12.50 -5.53
N GLN A 141 24.04 12.80 -6.37
CA GLN A 141 23.82 14.13 -6.98
C GLN A 141 23.19 15.17 -6.03
N GLY A 142 23.47 15.08 -4.73
CA GLY A 142 23.08 16.06 -3.71
C GLY A 142 22.07 15.53 -2.67
N LYS A 143 22.29 15.89 -1.40
CA LYS A 143 21.36 15.59 -0.30
C LYS A 143 20.24 16.62 -0.27
N ALA A 144 19.01 16.19 0.03
CA ALA A 144 17.89 17.10 0.28
C ALA A 144 18.17 17.99 1.52
N SER A 145 17.68 19.22 1.50
CA SER A 145 17.92 20.26 2.51
C SER A 145 17.46 19.92 3.93
N CYS A 146 16.64 18.87 4.09
CA CYS A 146 16.05 18.44 5.35
C CYS A 146 16.84 17.35 6.09
N HIS A 147 18.07 17.02 5.67
CA HIS A 147 18.86 15.95 6.29
C HIS A 147 19.57 16.42 7.57
N SER A 148 19.50 15.59 8.63
CA SER A 148 20.01 15.86 9.99
C SER A 148 21.51 16.19 10.10
N ASP A 149 22.29 15.88 9.08
CA ASP A 149 23.74 16.16 9.06
C ASP A 149 24.05 17.62 8.71
N TYR A 150 23.07 18.35 8.14
CA TYR A 150 23.22 19.75 7.68
C TYR A 150 22.42 20.74 8.51
N VAL A 151 21.39 20.26 9.22
CA VAL A 151 20.41 21.09 9.92
C VAL A 151 20.01 20.37 11.19
N ASP A 152 20.07 21.05 12.34
CA ASP A 152 19.63 20.50 13.62
C ASP A 152 18.12 20.22 13.61
N ASP A 153 17.66 19.29 14.45
CA ASP A 153 16.28 18.78 14.44
C ASP A 153 15.22 19.88 14.54
N VAL A 154 15.50 20.99 15.24
CA VAL A 154 14.55 22.10 15.40
C VAL A 154 14.43 22.87 14.10
N THR A 155 15.56 23.16 13.46
CA THR A 155 15.61 23.88 12.19
C THR A 155 15.04 23.05 11.03
N ALA A 156 15.30 21.73 11.00
CA ALA A 156 14.74 20.83 9.99
C ALA A 156 13.20 20.79 10.08
N LYS A 157 12.67 20.71 11.30
CA LYS A 157 11.22 20.73 11.56
C LYS A 157 10.59 22.06 11.13
N HIS A 158 11.31 23.17 11.28
CA HIS A 158 10.85 24.48 10.83
C HIS A 158 10.75 24.57 9.29
N VAL A 159 11.78 24.13 8.57
CA VAL A 159 11.78 24.10 7.09
C VAL A 159 10.62 23.27 6.58
N GLN A 160 10.42 22.08 7.15
CA GLN A 160 9.36 21.16 6.76
C GLN A 160 7.97 21.76 7.00
N LEU A 161 7.76 22.46 8.12
CA LEU A 161 6.51 23.15 8.43
C LEU A 161 6.23 24.33 7.49
N VAL A 162 7.24 25.13 7.17
CA VAL A 162 7.10 26.29 6.28
C VAL A 162 6.78 25.85 4.84
N GLU A 163 7.43 24.78 4.37
CA GLU A 163 7.25 24.26 3.02
C GLU A 163 5.90 23.55 2.85
N LEU A 164 5.42 22.85 3.89
CA LEU A 164 4.06 22.28 3.94
C LEU A 164 2.95 23.33 4.12
N GLN A 165 3.23 24.47 4.78
CA GLN A 165 2.25 25.56 4.90
C GLN A 165 2.11 26.38 3.62
N ARG A 166 3.15 26.47 2.78
CA ARG A 166 3.05 27.09 1.45
C ARG A 166 2.06 26.39 0.53
N THR A 167 1.81 25.09 0.71
CA THR A 167 0.84 24.35 -0.10
C THR A 167 -0.60 24.42 0.42
N VAL A 168 -0.87 25.15 1.50
CA VAL A 168 -2.23 25.28 2.10
C VAL A 168 -2.79 26.71 1.94
N SER A 169 -2.06 27.63 1.31
CA SER A 169 -2.51 29.02 1.07
C SER A 169 -2.49 29.45 -0.40
N GLU A 170 -2.71 28.50 -1.30
CA GLU A 170 -3.21 28.69 -2.67
C GLU A 170 -4.40 27.74 -2.89
#